data_AF-A0A1J1LQI4-F1
#
_entry.id   AF-A0A1J1LQI4-F1
#
_cell.length_a   1.000
_cell.length_b   1.000
_cell.length_c   1.000
_cell.angle_alpha   90.00
_cell.angle_beta   90.00
_cell.angle_gamma   90.00
#
_symmetry.space_group_name_H-M   'P 1'
#
loop_
_entity.id
_entity.type
_entity.pdbx_description
1 polymer ?
#
loop_
_entity_poly.entity_id
_entity_poly.type
_entity_poly.pdbx_seq_one_letter_code
_entity_poly.pdbx_strand_id
1 'polypeptide(L)'
;MSNENPTQNVFLKKARQLQREGKLHESIIIYLKAIENNPTFSWYYYELGEALGAVGNLEESIQHYRKAIELNPKSACFNYRLAKVLSQDENLLDEAIVCFLNAINNGSGDPEFNYQLGRTLEKKGNWNQAIVEYKKAIELDSKKHYYYISLAHAFAKLQDWDNAMSAYRAANNINPYALDSESNHVLIEKPGVAFQVNNHTICQSDLDSDKYATVVFKGKQIYISDRHFRPISEIDIAKKLFKNSIRRVHVEVFSFCNRKCIFCPNQYGTRLKENQYLDEKIYLNILKELALIHYDGIFGFHQYNEPLADKIILQRITQAKYYLPKANIIINTNGDYLDFNYLEELQKSGLMSLNISIYGPKNGVFDEQYIVEKMSRMAEKLELKRKQPSYTKGFGYSIKENYKDTLINIWGRNIASIGFNRGELVDVGPTVINRSCPCFYPFEDLSVDYRGNVLPCCNVYADLPEHDQYIIGNLNDGRSIFEHYVDQQLVNWRKNLIRFFPKGSPCQTCSRLEFPELVTLKNVNSLENLAQSLMEEKP
;
A
#
# COMPACT_ATOMS: atom_id res chain seq x y z
N MET A 1 8.72 55.56 -6.78
CA MET A 1 7.76 56.60 -6.31
C MET A 1 7.77 57.72 -7.33
N SER A 2 6.82 57.73 -8.25
CA SER A 2 6.69 58.77 -9.28
C SER A 2 5.36 59.49 -9.05
N ASN A 3 5.43 60.81 -8.87
CA ASN A 3 4.35 61.79 -8.73
C ASN A 3 2.95 61.30 -9.15
N GLU A 4 2.13 60.93 -8.17
CA GLU A 4 0.69 60.72 -8.35
C GLU A 4 -0.03 62.07 -8.40
N ASN A 5 -0.75 62.33 -9.49
CA ASN A 5 -1.63 63.48 -9.63
C ASN A 5 -2.80 63.33 -8.63
N PRO A 6 -3.18 64.33 -7.82
CA PRO A 6 -4.22 64.20 -6.78
C PRO A 6 -5.56 63.63 -7.29
N THR A 7 -5.94 63.95 -8.52
CA THR A 7 -7.13 63.40 -9.19
C THR A 7 -7.00 61.93 -9.55
N GLN A 8 -5.79 61.41 -9.82
CA GLN A 8 -5.56 59.98 -10.08
C GLN A 8 -5.92 59.12 -8.87
N ASN A 9 -5.62 59.62 -7.68
CA ASN A 9 -5.83 58.92 -6.43
C ASN A 9 -7.32 58.89 -6.01
N VAL A 10 -8.12 59.90 -6.42
CA VAL A 10 -9.55 60.00 -6.07
C VAL A 10 -10.41 58.99 -6.83
N PHE A 11 -10.27 58.90 -8.16
CA PHE A 11 -11.04 57.94 -8.97
C PHE A 11 -10.72 56.49 -8.58
N LEU A 12 -9.43 56.16 -8.43
CA LEU A 12 -8.96 54.84 -8.03
C LEU A 12 -9.49 54.42 -6.65
N LYS A 13 -9.43 55.31 -5.66
CA LYS A 13 -9.97 55.05 -4.32
C LYS A 13 -11.48 54.82 -4.34
N LYS A 14 -12.23 55.66 -5.05
CA LYS A 14 -13.69 55.56 -5.12
C LYS A 14 -14.13 54.26 -5.80
N ALA A 15 -13.52 53.91 -6.93
CA ALA A 15 -13.86 52.70 -7.67
C ALA A 15 -13.52 51.42 -6.86
N ARG A 16 -12.32 51.34 -6.26
CA ARG A 16 -11.96 50.22 -5.38
C ARG A 16 -12.87 50.08 -4.17
N GLN A 17 -13.36 51.20 -3.61
CA GLN A 17 -14.33 51.16 -2.52
C GLN A 17 -15.66 50.56 -2.99
N LEU A 18 -16.15 50.95 -4.17
CA LEU A 18 -17.36 50.35 -4.76
C LEU A 18 -17.19 48.85 -5.05
N GLN A 19 -16.01 48.41 -5.51
CA GLN A 19 -15.70 46.97 -5.65
C GLN A 19 -15.78 46.22 -4.31
N ARG A 20 -15.22 46.79 -3.23
CA ARG A 20 -15.30 46.21 -1.88
C ARG A 20 -16.74 46.12 -1.35
N GLU A 21 -17.59 47.06 -1.76
CA GLU A 21 -19.03 47.07 -1.45
C GLU A 21 -19.87 46.15 -2.36
N GLY A 22 -19.25 45.46 -3.33
CA GLY A 22 -19.94 44.59 -4.29
C GLY A 22 -20.67 45.33 -5.42
N LYS A 23 -20.54 46.65 -5.50
CA LYS A 23 -21.18 47.50 -6.54
C LYS A 23 -20.34 47.53 -7.81
N LEU A 24 -20.18 46.37 -8.44
CA LEU A 24 -19.26 46.17 -9.57
C LEU A 24 -19.61 47.03 -10.79
N HIS A 25 -20.89 47.14 -11.16
CA HIS A 25 -21.33 47.99 -12.29
C HIS A 25 -21.07 49.48 -12.06
N GLU A 26 -21.28 49.98 -10.84
CA GLU A 26 -20.98 51.38 -10.50
C GLU A 26 -19.47 51.64 -10.55
N SER A 27 -18.65 50.67 -10.10
CA SER A 27 -17.20 50.77 -10.21
C SER A 27 -16.72 50.85 -11.66
N ILE A 28 -17.30 50.06 -12.56
CA ILE A 28 -16.98 50.07 -14.00
C ILE A 28 -17.20 51.47 -14.58
N ILE A 29 -18.34 52.10 -14.27
CA ILE A 29 -18.64 53.47 -14.73
C ILE A 29 -17.60 54.47 -14.21
N ILE A 30 -17.15 54.34 -12.96
CA ILE A 30 -16.12 55.22 -12.40
C ILE A 30 -14.76 54.98 -13.08
N TYR A 31 -14.39 53.74 -13.40
CA TYR A 31 -13.15 53.46 -14.13
C TYR A 31 -13.17 53.98 -15.57
N LEU A 32 -14.29 53.88 -16.29
CA LEU A 32 -14.44 54.45 -17.62
C LEU A 32 -14.25 55.97 -17.60
N LYS A 33 -14.88 56.67 -16.65
CA LYS A 33 -14.65 58.12 -16.44
C LYS A 33 -13.20 58.42 -16.09
N ALA A 34 -12.55 57.58 -15.29
CA ALA A 34 -11.15 57.76 -14.91
C ALA A 34 -10.21 57.65 -16.14
N ILE A 35 -10.53 56.73 -17.06
CA ILE A 35 -9.83 56.55 -18.34
C ILE A 35 -10.04 57.74 -19.27
N GLU A 36 -11.26 58.27 -19.38
CA GLU A 36 -11.54 59.50 -20.16
C GLU A 36 -10.70 60.68 -19.67
N ASN A 37 -10.52 60.81 -18.35
CA ASN A 37 -9.73 61.86 -17.74
C ASN A 37 -8.21 61.65 -17.88
N ASN A 38 -7.74 60.40 -17.94
CA ASN A 38 -6.33 60.08 -18.08
C ASN A 38 -6.11 58.73 -18.79
N PRO A 39 -6.06 58.73 -20.14
CA PRO A 39 -6.03 57.51 -20.94
C PRO A 39 -4.67 56.80 -20.97
N THR A 40 -3.62 57.37 -20.36
CA THR A 40 -2.28 56.76 -20.33
C THR A 40 -1.98 56.05 -19.00
N PHE A 41 -2.88 56.14 -18.02
CA PHE A 41 -2.68 55.50 -16.72
C PHE A 41 -3.09 54.04 -16.74
N SER A 42 -2.10 53.15 -16.87
CA SER A 42 -2.28 51.70 -17.02
C SER A 42 -3.10 51.02 -15.92
N TRP A 43 -3.05 51.50 -14.67
CA TRP A 43 -3.81 50.93 -13.55
C TRP A 43 -5.32 51.04 -13.70
N TYR A 44 -5.84 52.05 -14.40
CA TYR A 44 -7.29 52.13 -14.63
C TYR A 44 -7.79 51.02 -15.53
N TYR A 45 -7.04 50.71 -16.58
CA TYR A 45 -7.35 49.60 -17.48
C TYR A 45 -7.24 48.25 -16.77
N TYR A 46 -6.23 48.09 -15.90
CA TYR A 46 -6.09 46.89 -15.07
C TYR A 46 -7.29 46.67 -14.15
N GLU A 47 -7.67 47.68 -13.37
CA GLU A 47 -8.77 47.55 -12.41
C GLU A 47 -10.14 47.44 -13.08
N LEU A 48 -10.31 48.08 -14.24
CA LEU A 48 -11.49 47.90 -15.09
C LEU A 48 -11.58 46.46 -15.58
N GLY A 49 -10.47 45.87 -16.03
CA GLY A 49 -10.38 44.46 -16.38
C GLY A 49 -10.81 43.54 -15.23
N GLU A 50 -10.33 43.77 -14.01
CA GLU A 50 -10.73 43.00 -12.81
C GLU A 50 -12.23 43.13 -12.53
N ALA A 51 -12.79 44.35 -12.61
CA ALA A 51 -14.22 44.59 -12.41
C ALA A 51 -15.10 43.90 -13.46
N LEU A 52 -14.69 43.93 -14.73
CA LEU A 52 -15.38 43.29 -15.85
C LEU A 52 -15.34 41.77 -15.75
N GLY A 53 -14.19 41.21 -15.37
CA GLY A 53 -14.06 39.78 -15.12
C GLY A 53 -14.96 39.30 -13.98
N ALA A 54 -15.09 40.11 -12.92
CA ALA A 54 -15.96 39.80 -11.78
C ALA A 54 -17.47 39.79 -12.13
N VAL A 55 -17.89 40.53 -13.16
CA VAL A 55 -19.27 40.49 -13.68
C VAL A 55 -19.46 39.49 -14.84
N GLY A 56 -18.43 38.68 -15.14
CA GLY A 56 -18.47 37.63 -16.17
C GLY A 56 -18.18 38.11 -17.60
N ASN A 57 -17.82 39.38 -17.81
CA ASN A 57 -17.47 39.89 -19.13
C ASN A 57 -15.97 39.66 -19.43
N LEU A 58 -15.62 38.41 -19.74
CA LEU A 58 -14.23 37.98 -19.91
C LEU A 58 -13.56 38.57 -21.17
N GLU A 59 -14.29 38.73 -22.27
CA GLU A 59 -13.72 39.28 -23.51
C GLU A 59 -13.29 40.74 -23.35
N GLU A 60 -14.16 41.59 -22.77
CA GLU A 60 -13.85 43.00 -22.52
C GLU A 60 -12.74 43.13 -21.46
N SER A 61 -12.76 42.24 -20.46
CA SER A 61 -11.69 42.13 -19.45
C SER A 61 -10.32 41.90 -20.08
N ILE A 62 -10.20 40.95 -21.02
CA ILE A 62 -8.97 40.68 -21.77
C ILE A 62 -8.49 41.92 -22.54
N GLN A 63 -9.40 42.62 -23.23
CA GLN A 63 -9.05 43.83 -24.00
C GLN A 63 -8.44 44.91 -23.10
N HIS A 64 -9.03 45.15 -21.93
CA HIS A 64 -8.52 46.15 -20.99
C HIS A 64 -7.21 45.73 -20.34
N TYR A 65 -7.01 44.45 -20.01
CA TYR A 65 -5.69 43.99 -19.56
C TYR A 65 -4.61 44.15 -20.63
N ARG A 66 -4.91 43.83 -21.91
CA ARG A 66 -3.97 44.08 -23.01
C ARG A 66 -3.60 45.56 -23.12
N LYS A 67 -4.57 46.47 -22.94
CA LYS A 67 -4.29 47.92 -22.92
C LYS A 67 -3.43 48.34 -21.73
N ALA A 68 -3.67 47.74 -20.55
CA ALA A 68 -2.83 47.99 -19.38
C ALA A 68 -1.37 47.55 -19.61
N ILE A 69 -1.16 46.41 -20.28
CA ILE A 69 0.16 45.88 -20.64
C ILE A 69 0.81 46.74 -21.73
N GLU A 70 0.06 47.19 -22.74
CA GLU A 70 0.56 48.12 -23.77
C GLU A 70 1.15 49.40 -23.15
N LEU A 71 0.45 49.96 -22.15
CA LEU A 71 0.86 51.16 -21.44
C LEU A 71 1.99 50.92 -20.42
N ASN A 72 2.11 49.69 -19.88
CA ASN A 72 3.17 49.32 -18.94
C ASN A 72 3.57 47.84 -19.10
N PRO A 73 4.44 47.53 -20.08
CA PRO A 73 4.75 46.14 -20.45
C PRO A 73 5.59 45.40 -19.39
N LYS A 74 6.26 46.14 -18.50
CA LYS A 74 7.10 45.57 -17.43
C LYS A 74 6.33 45.23 -16.16
N SER A 75 5.02 45.47 -16.13
CA SER A 75 4.20 45.12 -14.96
C SER A 75 3.96 43.61 -14.89
N ALA A 76 4.61 42.95 -13.92
CA ALA A 76 4.42 41.53 -13.67
C ALA A 76 2.96 41.19 -13.29
N CYS A 77 2.31 42.07 -12.53
CA CYS A 77 0.92 41.90 -12.11
C CYS A 77 -0.07 41.89 -13.31
N PHE A 78 0.12 42.79 -14.27
CA PHE A 78 -0.80 42.90 -15.42
C PHE A 78 -0.69 41.67 -16.32
N ASN A 79 0.54 41.24 -16.60
CA ASN A 79 0.81 40.02 -17.35
C ASN A 79 0.23 38.78 -16.66
N TYR A 80 0.38 38.65 -15.34
CA TYR A 80 -0.17 37.52 -14.58
C TYR A 80 -1.71 37.46 -14.63
N ARG A 81 -2.39 38.61 -14.48
CA ARG A 81 -3.86 38.63 -14.49
C ARG A 81 -4.44 38.36 -15.87
N LEU A 82 -3.84 38.91 -16.92
CA LEU A 82 -4.20 38.55 -18.29
C LEU A 82 -4.03 37.04 -18.51
N ALA A 83 -2.87 36.49 -18.13
CA ALA A 83 -2.58 35.07 -18.27
C ALA A 83 -3.62 34.17 -17.56
N LYS A 84 -4.01 34.54 -16.33
CA LYS A 84 -5.01 33.80 -15.55
C LYS A 84 -6.37 33.75 -16.25
N VAL A 85 -6.81 34.86 -16.86
CA VAL A 85 -8.08 34.90 -17.61
C VAL A 85 -7.96 34.10 -18.91
N LEU A 86 -6.89 34.29 -19.67
CA LEU A 86 -6.64 33.53 -20.91
C LEU A 86 -6.57 32.02 -20.67
N SER A 87 -6.01 31.58 -19.53
CA SER A 87 -5.88 30.15 -19.19
C SER A 87 -7.21 29.40 -18.97
N GLN A 88 -8.35 30.10 -18.99
CA GLN A 88 -9.68 29.51 -18.87
C GLN A 88 -10.20 28.97 -20.21
N ASP A 89 -9.67 29.46 -21.33
CA ASP A 89 -10.02 29.02 -22.69
C ASP A 89 -8.89 28.18 -23.28
N GLU A 90 -9.21 26.96 -23.73
CA GLU A 90 -8.25 26.04 -24.32
C GLU A 90 -7.61 26.59 -25.60
N ASN A 91 -8.29 27.47 -26.32
CA ASN A 91 -7.77 28.09 -27.54
C ASN A 91 -6.75 29.21 -27.28
N LEU A 92 -6.68 29.72 -26.05
CA LEU A 92 -5.85 30.86 -25.68
C LEU A 92 -4.66 30.49 -24.77
N LEU A 93 -4.44 29.19 -24.55
CA LEU A 93 -3.37 28.68 -23.67
C LEU A 93 -1.97 29.14 -24.09
N ASP A 94 -1.71 29.29 -25.39
CA ASP A 94 -0.42 29.78 -25.91
C ASP A 94 -0.14 31.23 -25.51
N GLU A 95 -1.13 32.11 -25.65
CA GLU A 95 -1.02 33.50 -25.22
C GLU A 95 -0.90 33.58 -23.69
N ALA A 96 -1.64 32.73 -22.95
CA ALA A 96 -1.55 32.65 -21.51
C ALA A 96 -0.13 32.28 -21.04
N ILE A 97 0.51 31.29 -21.68
CA ILE A 97 1.89 30.88 -21.38
C ILE A 97 2.87 32.04 -21.58
N VAL A 98 2.77 32.77 -22.70
CA VAL A 98 3.63 33.94 -22.96
C VAL A 98 3.44 35.01 -21.89
N CYS A 99 2.19 35.29 -21.51
CA CYS A 99 1.89 36.26 -20.45
C CYS A 99 2.44 35.82 -19.09
N PHE A 100 2.31 34.54 -18.70
CA PHE A 100 2.94 34.03 -17.47
C PHE A 100 4.47 34.15 -17.49
N LEU A 101 5.12 33.82 -18.62
CA LEU A 101 6.57 33.97 -18.77
C LEU A 101 7.01 35.43 -18.65
N ASN A 102 6.29 36.36 -19.26
CA ASN A 102 6.54 37.79 -19.10
C ASN A 102 6.35 38.25 -17.65
N ALA A 103 5.34 37.73 -16.96
CA ALA A 103 5.12 38.03 -15.55
C ALA A 103 6.30 37.56 -14.67
N ILE A 104 6.82 36.36 -14.92
CA ILE A 104 7.97 35.78 -14.22
C ILE A 104 9.25 36.58 -14.51
N ASN A 105 9.53 36.88 -15.78
CA ASN A 105 10.73 37.62 -16.20
C ASN A 105 10.76 39.07 -15.69
N ASN A 106 9.59 39.66 -15.46
CA ASN A 106 9.46 41.01 -14.90
C ASN A 106 9.57 41.06 -13.36
N GLY A 107 9.90 39.94 -12.71
CA GLY A 107 10.51 39.94 -11.37
C GLY A 107 9.56 39.96 -10.17
N SER A 108 8.42 39.27 -10.23
CA SER A 108 7.49 39.20 -9.08
C SER A 108 8.01 38.37 -7.89
N GLY A 109 8.91 37.41 -8.12
CA GLY A 109 9.38 36.46 -7.09
C GLY A 109 8.28 35.59 -6.47
N ASP A 110 7.05 35.69 -6.97
CA ASP A 110 5.87 35.01 -6.43
C ASP A 110 5.82 33.56 -6.95
N PRO A 111 5.91 32.55 -6.06
CA PRO A 111 5.83 31.13 -6.44
C PRO A 111 4.56 30.79 -7.23
N GLU A 112 3.47 31.51 -6.99
CA GLU A 112 2.17 31.29 -7.63
C GLU A 112 2.22 31.47 -9.15
N PHE A 113 3.16 32.28 -9.65
CA PHE A 113 3.28 32.52 -11.09
C PHE A 113 3.81 31.27 -11.80
N ASN A 114 4.81 30.61 -11.22
CA ASN A 114 5.35 29.34 -11.73
C ASN A 114 4.32 28.22 -11.58
N TYR A 115 3.56 28.19 -10.47
CA TYR A 115 2.50 27.21 -10.28
C TYR A 115 1.40 27.33 -11.35
N GLN A 116 0.89 28.54 -11.59
CA GLN A 116 -0.16 28.77 -12.60
C GLN A 116 0.33 28.55 -14.03
N LEU A 117 1.60 28.87 -14.32
CA LEU A 117 2.23 28.48 -15.58
C LEU A 117 2.27 26.95 -15.73
N GLY A 118 2.69 26.22 -14.69
CA GLY A 118 2.68 24.76 -14.67
C GLY A 118 1.29 24.17 -14.95
N ARG A 119 0.24 24.70 -14.30
CA ARG A 119 -1.16 24.31 -14.54
C ARG A 119 -1.61 24.56 -15.98
N THR A 120 -1.19 25.66 -16.57
CA THR A 120 -1.53 26.02 -17.96
C THR A 120 -0.81 25.10 -18.96
N LEU A 121 0.46 24.77 -18.69
CA LEU A 121 1.22 23.80 -19.46
C LEU A 121 0.63 22.39 -19.37
N GLU A 122 0.14 22.00 -18.19
CA GLU A 122 -0.61 20.76 -17.98
C GLU A 122 -1.88 20.69 -18.83
N LYS A 123 -2.70 21.76 -18.85
CA LYS A 123 -3.89 21.83 -19.74
C LYS A 123 -3.54 21.64 -21.21
N LYS A 124 -2.36 22.12 -21.63
CA LYS A 124 -1.84 21.96 -22.98
C LYS A 124 -1.21 20.58 -23.25
N GLY A 125 -1.05 19.75 -22.22
CA GLY A 125 -0.36 18.46 -22.31
C GLY A 125 1.18 18.53 -22.28
N ASN A 126 1.76 19.69 -21.98
CA ASN A 126 3.20 19.90 -21.88
C ASN A 126 3.74 19.53 -20.48
N TRP A 127 3.59 18.26 -20.11
CA TRP A 127 3.87 17.75 -18.76
C TRP A 127 5.32 17.96 -18.29
N ASN A 128 6.31 17.79 -19.18
CA ASN A 128 7.73 18.00 -18.83
C ASN A 128 8.02 19.45 -18.42
N GLN A 129 7.44 20.42 -19.13
CA GLN A 129 7.59 21.83 -18.78
C GLN A 129 6.80 22.16 -17.52
N ALA A 130 5.62 21.58 -17.33
CA ALA A 130 4.84 21.74 -16.11
C ALA A 130 5.64 21.29 -14.87
N ILE A 131 6.34 20.16 -14.94
CA ILE A 131 7.23 19.66 -13.86
C ILE A 131 8.31 20.68 -13.50
N VAL A 132 8.96 21.29 -14.49
CA VAL A 132 10.00 22.31 -14.27
C VAL A 132 9.42 23.50 -13.51
N GLU A 133 8.25 23.98 -13.91
CA GLU A 133 7.62 25.14 -13.27
C GLU A 133 7.06 24.81 -11.87
N TYR A 134 6.51 23.61 -11.66
CA TYR A 134 6.12 23.15 -10.33
C TYR A 134 7.32 23.02 -9.38
N LYS A 135 8.47 22.54 -9.87
CA LYS A 135 9.72 22.51 -9.08
C LYS A 135 10.17 23.91 -8.70
N LYS A 136 10.14 24.88 -9.61
CA LYS A 136 10.46 26.29 -9.30
C LYS A 136 9.50 26.89 -8.27
N ALA A 137 8.19 26.60 -8.37
CA ALA A 137 7.22 27.04 -7.36
C ALA A 137 7.57 26.47 -5.96
N ILE A 138 7.97 25.20 -5.90
CA ILE A 138 8.41 24.53 -4.67
C ILE A 138 9.72 25.11 -4.13
N GLU A 139 10.68 25.43 -5.00
CA GLU A 139 11.94 26.09 -4.63
C GLU A 139 11.71 27.46 -3.98
N LEU A 140 10.71 28.20 -4.46
CA LEU A 140 10.33 29.52 -3.93
C LEU A 140 9.45 29.43 -2.67
N ASP A 141 8.52 28.48 -2.59
CA ASP A 141 7.74 28.19 -1.37
C ASP A 141 7.40 26.69 -1.24
N SER A 142 8.14 26.01 -0.36
CA SER A 142 8.01 24.57 -0.09
C SER A 142 6.88 24.21 0.89
N LYS A 143 6.11 25.18 1.39
CA LYS A 143 5.06 24.92 2.41
C LYS A 143 3.68 24.68 1.82
N LYS A 144 3.53 24.71 0.49
CA LYS A 144 2.24 24.53 -0.19
C LYS A 144 2.10 23.08 -0.68
N HIS A 145 1.30 22.28 0.02
CA HIS A 145 1.07 20.87 -0.33
C HIS A 145 0.54 20.69 -1.77
N TYR A 146 -0.27 21.62 -2.28
CA TYR A 146 -0.84 21.53 -3.63
C TYR A 146 0.18 21.69 -4.78
N TYR A 147 1.34 22.33 -4.53
CA TYR A 147 2.44 22.34 -5.50
C TYR A 147 3.01 20.92 -5.70
N TYR A 148 3.20 20.21 -4.60
CA TYR A 148 3.68 18.82 -4.62
C TYR A 148 2.65 17.87 -5.20
N ILE A 149 1.35 18.06 -4.95
CA ILE A 149 0.30 17.28 -5.60
C ILE A 149 0.33 17.47 -7.12
N SER A 150 0.39 18.72 -7.59
CA SER A 150 0.40 19.01 -9.03
C SER A 150 1.68 18.50 -9.71
N LEU A 151 2.83 18.61 -9.03
CA LEU A 151 4.09 17.98 -9.44
C LEU A 151 3.94 16.45 -9.56
N ALA A 152 3.29 15.83 -8.58
CA ALA A 152 3.09 14.40 -8.54
C ALA A 152 2.13 13.91 -9.65
N HIS A 153 1.08 14.67 -9.96
CA HIS A 153 0.20 14.42 -11.10
C HIS A 153 0.96 14.49 -12.43
N ALA A 154 1.82 15.49 -12.60
CA ALA A 154 2.60 15.63 -13.83
C ALA A 154 3.61 14.48 -14.00
N PHE A 155 4.28 14.05 -12.94
CA PHE A 155 5.13 12.85 -12.96
C PHE A 155 4.32 11.58 -13.27
N ALA A 156 3.14 11.42 -12.67
CA ALA A 156 2.25 10.29 -12.94
C ALA A 156 1.81 10.25 -14.42
N LYS A 157 1.49 11.39 -15.03
CA LYS A 157 1.16 11.47 -16.47
C LYS A 157 2.31 11.05 -17.38
N LEU A 158 3.55 11.30 -16.96
CA LEU A 158 4.76 10.84 -17.65
C LEU A 158 5.20 9.43 -17.25
N GLN A 159 4.43 8.75 -16.39
CA GLN A 159 4.74 7.42 -15.88
C GLN A 159 6.02 7.34 -15.04
N ASP A 160 6.47 8.47 -14.49
CA ASP A 160 7.58 8.56 -13.54
C ASP A 160 7.07 8.34 -12.11
N TRP A 161 6.79 7.08 -11.80
CA TRP A 161 6.12 6.67 -10.56
C TRP A 161 6.93 6.98 -9.30
N ASP A 162 8.25 6.90 -9.40
CA ASP A 162 9.15 7.10 -8.27
C ASP A 162 9.16 8.57 -7.84
N ASN A 163 9.23 9.49 -8.80
CA ASN A 163 9.15 10.92 -8.52
C ASN A 163 7.72 11.36 -8.17
N ALA A 164 6.69 10.76 -8.79
CA ALA A 164 5.30 11.00 -8.42
C ALA A 164 5.05 10.67 -6.94
N MET A 165 5.43 9.45 -6.51
CA MET A 165 5.24 9.00 -5.14
C MET A 165 6.04 9.84 -4.14
N SER A 166 7.25 10.26 -4.50
CA SER A 166 8.08 11.14 -3.67
C SER A 166 7.41 12.51 -3.47
N ALA A 167 6.83 13.08 -4.51
CA ALA A 167 6.09 14.34 -4.44
C ALA A 167 4.80 14.20 -3.61
N TYR A 168 4.00 13.13 -3.77
CA TYR A 168 2.82 12.91 -2.92
C TYR A 168 3.16 12.77 -1.43
N ARG A 169 4.27 12.09 -1.10
CA ARG A 169 4.75 12.01 0.29
C ARG A 169 5.12 13.38 0.84
N ALA A 170 5.80 14.20 0.05
CA ALA A 170 6.12 15.56 0.45
C ALA A 170 4.85 16.40 0.69
N ALA A 171 3.82 16.27 -0.16
CA ALA A 171 2.51 16.90 0.07
C ALA A 171 1.89 16.46 1.41
N ASN A 172 1.88 15.16 1.69
CA ASN A 172 1.29 14.60 2.90
C ASN A 172 2.04 14.97 4.19
N ASN A 173 3.37 15.15 4.10
CA ASN A 173 4.18 15.64 5.22
C ASN A 173 3.84 17.09 5.59
N ILE A 174 3.40 17.89 4.62
CA ILE A 174 3.00 19.29 4.84
C ILE A 174 1.57 19.35 5.38
N ASN A 175 0.65 18.57 4.82
CA ASN A 175 -0.72 18.45 5.28
C ASN A 175 -1.17 16.97 5.21
N PRO A 176 -1.33 16.28 6.35
CA PRO A 176 -1.70 14.86 6.40
C PRO A 176 -3.07 14.49 5.81
N TYR A 177 -3.92 15.49 5.49
CA TYR A 177 -5.20 15.31 4.81
C TYR A 177 -5.19 15.86 3.37
N ALA A 178 -4.02 16.25 2.84
CA ALA A 178 -3.88 16.86 1.52
C ALA A 178 -4.44 15.99 0.38
N LEU A 179 -4.36 14.68 0.54
CA LEU A 179 -4.81 13.71 -0.46
C LEU A 179 -6.28 13.33 -0.28
N ASP A 180 -6.86 13.62 0.89
CA ASP A 180 -8.26 13.33 1.20
C ASP A 180 -9.20 14.37 0.57
N SER A 181 -8.77 15.63 0.45
CA SER A 181 -9.56 16.69 -0.20
C SER A 181 -9.60 16.60 -1.72
N GLU A 182 -8.62 15.94 -2.35
CA GLU A 182 -8.56 15.73 -3.81
C GLU A 182 -8.94 14.29 -4.24
N SER A 183 -9.56 13.52 -3.34
CA SER A 183 -9.92 12.09 -3.45
C SER A 183 -10.66 11.66 -4.73
N ASN A 184 -11.15 12.59 -5.55
CA ASN A 184 -11.72 12.24 -6.85
C ASN A 184 -10.66 12.06 -7.96
N HIS A 185 -9.39 12.41 -7.72
CA HIS A 185 -8.30 12.33 -8.69
C HIS A 185 -7.05 11.58 -8.21
N VAL A 186 -6.91 11.30 -6.91
CA VAL A 186 -5.74 10.61 -6.33
C VAL A 186 -5.87 9.07 -6.46
N LEU A 187 -6.07 8.59 -7.68
CA LEU A 187 -5.72 7.24 -8.08
C LEU A 187 -4.41 7.35 -8.85
N ILE A 188 -3.29 7.16 -8.17
CA ILE A 188 -1.99 7.01 -8.82
C ILE A 188 -1.97 5.60 -9.40
N GLU A 189 -2.64 5.44 -10.54
CA GLU A 189 -2.47 4.32 -11.44
C GLU A 189 -0.99 4.21 -11.77
N LYS A 190 -0.43 3.01 -11.82
CA LYS A 190 0.81 2.74 -12.53
C LYS A 190 0.45 2.14 -13.89
N PRO A 191 0.17 2.89 -14.98
CA PRO A 191 0.22 2.32 -16.31
C PRO A 191 1.65 1.84 -16.55
N GLY A 192 1.80 0.52 -16.65
CA GLY A 192 3.09 -0.14 -16.86
C GLY A 192 3.28 -1.44 -16.08
N VAL A 193 2.46 -1.73 -15.06
CA VAL A 193 2.22 -3.12 -14.66
C VAL A 193 0.75 -3.39 -14.91
N ALA A 194 0.41 -3.56 -16.19
CA ALA A 194 -0.83 -4.22 -16.55
C ALA A 194 -0.76 -5.64 -15.98
N PHE A 195 -1.56 -5.92 -14.96
CA PHE A 195 -1.91 -7.30 -14.63
C PHE A 195 -2.80 -7.79 -15.77
N GLN A 196 -2.21 -8.45 -16.76
CA GLN A 196 -2.98 -9.11 -17.79
C GLN A 196 -3.65 -10.36 -17.21
N VAL A 197 -4.96 -10.43 -17.37
CA VAL A 197 -5.75 -11.65 -17.19
C VAL A 197 -6.37 -11.96 -18.53
N ASN A 198 -5.88 -13.00 -19.22
CA ASN A 198 -6.41 -13.47 -20.51
C ASN A 198 -6.66 -12.33 -21.53
N ASN A 199 -5.65 -11.48 -21.78
CA ASN A 199 -5.71 -10.31 -22.67
C ASN A 199 -6.69 -9.19 -22.26
N HIS A 200 -7.18 -9.17 -21.01
CA HIS A 200 -7.99 -8.08 -20.47
C HIS A 200 -7.20 -7.26 -19.45
N THR A 201 -7.31 -5.93 -19.55
CA THR A 201 -6.69 -4.98 -18.60
C THR A 201 -7.73 -4.65 -17.53
N ILE A 202 -7.47 -5.07 -16.29
CA ILE A 202 -8.41 -4.85 -15.18
C ILE A 202 -8.42 -3.36 -14.79
N CYS A 203 -9.58 -2.72 -14.90
CA CYS A 203 -9.85 -1.33 -14.52
C CYS A 203 -10.82 -1.24 -13.32
N GLN A 204 -11.01 -0.05 -12.74
CA GLN A 204 -11.91 0.16 -11.60
C GLN A 204 -13.35 -0.32 -11.90
N SER A 205 -13.82 -0.21 -13.15
CA SER A 205 -15.11 -0.76 -13.57
C SER A 205 -15.16 -2.29 -13.64
N ASP A 206 -14.03 -2.98 -13.80
CA ASP A 206 -13.98 -4.45 -13.70
C ASP A 206 -14.12 -4.90 -12.25
N LEU A 207 -13.53 -4.16 -11.31
CA LEU A 207 -13.77 -4.32 -9.89
C LEU A 207 -15.23 -3.94 -9.56
N ASP A 208 -15.79 -2.87 -10.10
CA ASP A 208 -17.17 -2.48 -9.77
C ASP A 208 -18.26 -3.32 -10.44
N SER A 209 -17.89 -4.20 -11.39
CA SER A 209 -18.74 -5.26 -11.89
C SER A 209 -18.53 -6.52 -11.04
N ASP A 210 -19.52 -7.40 -10.89
CA ASP A 210 -19.39 -8.71 -10.22
C ASP A 210 -18.36 -9.69 -10.87
N LYS A 211 -17.34 -9.18 -11.57
CA LYS A 211 -16.29 -9.90 -12.28
C LYS A 211 -15.04 -10.01 -11.42
N TYR A 212 -14.69 -11.26 -11.13
CA TYR A 212 -13.52 -11.61 -10.35
C TYR A 212 -12.22 -11.42 -11.15
N ALA A 213 -11.17 -10.89 -10.51
CA ALA A 213 -9.85 -10.69 -11.08
C ALA A 213 -8.85 -11.74 -10.53
N THR A 214 -8.15 -12.45 -11.43
CA THR A 214 -7.05 -13.35 -11.03
C THR A 214 -5.72 -12.64 -11.21
N VAL A 215 -5.09 -12.22 -10.12
CA VAL A 215 -3.77 -11.56 -10.13
C VAL A 215 -2.68 -12.63 -10.14
N VAL A 216 -1.80 -12.64 -11.15
CA VAL A 216 -0.62 -13.52 -11.16
C VAL A 216 0.59 -12.77 -10.60
N PHE A 217 1.18 -13.27 -9.53
CA PHE A 217 2.31 -12.64 -8.85
C PHE A 217 3.44 -13.62 -8.51
N LYS A 218 4.67 -13.37 -8.99
CA LYS A 218 5.83 -14.28 -8.85
C LYS A 218 5.49 -15.74 -9.20
N GLY A 219 4.71 -15.92 -10.28
CA GLY A 219 4.21 -17.23 -10.74
C GLY A 219 3.02 -17.78 -9.94
N LYS A 220 2.52 -17.08 -8.92
CA LYS A 220 1.37 -17.49 -8.11
C LYS A 220 0.11 -16.74 -8.53
N GLN A 221 -0.93 -17.48 -8.93
CA GLN A 221 -2.25 -16.90 -9.12
C GLN A 221 -2.90 -16.64 -7.75
N ILE A 222 -3.40 -15.42 -7.54
CA ILE A 222 -4.15 -14.95 -6.37
C ILE A 222 -5.48 -14.43 -6.89
N TYR A 223 -6.56 -14.86 -6.27
CA TYR A 223 -7.89 -14.40 -6.63
C TYR A 223 -8.28 -13.18 -5.80
N ILE A 224 -8.69 -12.10 -6.46
CA ILE A 224 -9.14 -10.87 -5.83
C ILE A 224 -10.41 -10.41 -6.54
N SER A 225 -11.35 -9.89 -5.79
CA SER A 225 -12.58 -9.28 -6.29
C SER A 225 -12.92 -8.09 -5.43
N ASP A 226 -13.66 -7.15 -6.00
CA ASP A 226 -14.29 -6.03 -5.31
C ASP A 226 -15.05 -6.39 -4.05
N ARG A 227 -15.66 -7.58 -4.03
CA ARG A 227 -16.34 -8.16 -2.88
C ARG A 227 -15.40 -8.31 -1.67
N HIS A 228 -14.09 -8.39 -1.85
CA HIS A 228 -13.13 -8.35 -0.74
C HIS A 228 -13.03 -7.00 -0.03
N PHE A 229 -13.49 -5.92 -0.68
CA PHE A 229 -13.38 -4.55 -0.20
C PHE A 229 -14.72 -3.99 0.30
N ARG A 230 -15.75 -4.83 0.43
CA ARG A 230 -17.08 -4.44 0.91
C ARG A 230 -17.59 -5.54 1.86
N PRO A 231 -18.28 -5.21 2.95
CA PRO A 231 -18.95 -6.21 3.77
C PRO A 231 -19.96 -7.01 2.95
N ILE A 232 -20.12 -8.29 3.27
CA ILE A 232 -21.05 -9.20 2.61
C ILE A 232 -21.96 -9.81 3.68
N SER A 233 -23.26 -9.57 3.57
CA SER A 233 -24.28 -10.18 4.46
C SER A 233 -24.76 -11.54 3.96
N GLU A 234 -24.63 -11.83 2.67
CA GLU A 234 -25.08 -13.08 2.07
C GLU A 234 -24.04 -14.19 2.24
N ILE A 235 -24.39 -15.22 3.03
CA ILE A 235 -23.49 -16.31 3.38
C ILE A 235 -22.98 -17.10 2.17
N ASP A 236 -23.78 -17.28 1.13
CA ASP A 236 -23.38 -18.06 -0.05
C ASP A 236 -22.36 -17.31 -0.92
N ILE A 237 -22.43 -15.97 -0.95
CA ILE A 237 -21.40 -15.13 -1.57
C ILE A 237 -20.11 -15.22 -0.76
N ALA A 238 -20.20 -15.15 0.57
CA ALA A 238 -19.04 -15.27 1.46
C ALA A 238 -18.32 -16.61 1.29
N LYS A 239 -19.07 -17.73 1.24
CA LYS A 239 -18.55 -19.08 0.95
C LYS A 239 -17.81 -19.15 -0.39
N LYS A 240 -18.42 -18.61 -1.45
CA LYS A 240 -17.83 -18.61 -2.79
C LYS A 240 -16.54 -17.77 -2.83
N LEU A 241 -16.56 -16.60 -2.20
CA LEU A 241 -15.38 -15.75 -2.09
C LEU A 241 -14.25 -16.44 -1.34
N PHE A 242 -14.56 -17.06 -0.19
CA PHE A 242 -13.59 -17.82 0.61
C PHE A 242 -12.98 -18.96 -0.21
N LYS A 243 -13.79 -19.80 -0.84
CA LYS A 243 -13.35 -20.96 -1.63
C LYS A 243 -12.36 -20.58 -2.73
N ASN A 244 -12.58 -19.45 -3.40
CA ASN A 244 -11.73 -19.04 -4.51
C ASN A 244 -10.46 -18.32 -4.07
N SER A 245 -10.43 -17.77 -2.85
CA SER A 245 -9.39 -16.84 -2.41
C SER A 245 -8.47 -17.44 -1.35
N ILE A 246 -9.03 -18.07 -0.31
CA ILE A 246 -8.28 -18.66 0.78
C ILE A 246 -7.59 -19.94 0.31
N ARG A 247 -6.25 -19.92 0.39
CA ARG A 247 -5.39 -21.05 0.06
C ARG A 247 -4.90 -21.78 1.29
N ARG A 248 -4.88 -21.11 2.44
CA ARG A 248 -4.34 -21.61 3.70
C ARG A 248 -5.27 -21.27 4.84
N VAL A 249 -5.67 -22.30 5.57
CA VAL A 249 -6.36 -22.17 6.85
C VAL A 249 -5.47 -22.79 7.92
N HIS A 250 -5.13 -22.02 8.93
CA HIS A 250 -4.33 -22.47 10.07
C HIS A 250 -5.20 -22.48 11.32
N VAL A 251 -5.31 -23.61 12.00
CA VAL A 251 -6.07 -23.75 13.25
C VAL A 251 -5.15 -24.26 14.34
N GLU A 252 -4.86 -23.39 15.31
CA GLU A 252 -4.06 -23.75 16.47
C GLU A 252 -4.92 -24.56 17.46
N VAL A 253 -4.64 -25.85 17.56
CA VAL A 253 -5.44 -26.78 18.39
C VAL A 253 -5.13 -26.69 19.88
N PHE A 254 -3.94 -26.19 20.24
CA PHE A 254 -3.55 -25.90 21.61
C PHE A 254 -2.41 -24.88 21.66
N SER A 255 -2.19 -24.24 22.82
CA SER A 255 -1.30 -23.07 22.95
C SER A 255 0.18 -23.39 23.16
N PHE A 256 0.50 -24.53 23.77
CA PHE A 256 1.83 -24.83 24.32
C PHE A 256 2.95 -24.91 23.26
N CYS A 257 4.11 -24.37 23.63
CA CYS A 257 5.38 -24.56 22.93
C CYS A 257 6.49 -24.81 23.95
N ASN A 258 7.44 -25.70 23.64
CA ASN A 258 8.52 -26.06 24.56
C ASN A 258 9.81 -25.22 24.37
N ARG A 259 9.83 -24.26 23.43
CA ARG A 259 11.01 -23.45 23.10
C ARG A 259 10.81 -21.97 23.38
N LYS A 260 11.85 -21.35 23.93
CA LYS A 260 12.09 -19.89 23.88
C LYS A 260 13.03 -19.59 22.72
N CYS A 261 12.49 -19.09 21.62
CA CYS A 261 13.28 -18.66 20.47
C CYS A 261 13.41 -17.14 20.48
N ILE A 262 14.59 -16.60 20.15
CA ILE A 262 14.86 -15.15 20.14
C ILE A 262 13.95 -14.36 19.18
N PHE A 263 13.41 -15.06 18.19
CA PHE A 263 12.57 -14.53 17.10
C PHE A 263 11.08 -14.81 17.27
N CYS A 264 10.67 -15.29 18.44
CA CYS A 264 9.29 -15.70 18.71
C CYS A 264 8.73 -14.92 19.91
N PRO A 265 7.50 -14.37 19.83
CA PRO A 265 6.89 -13.64 20.94
C PRO A 265 6.59 -14.52 22.15
N ASN A 266 6.64 -15.85 22.03
CA ASN A 266 6.55 -16.78 23.17
C ASN A 266 7.59 -16.51 24.27
N GLN A 267 8.67 -15.78 23.98
CA GLN A 267 9.63 -15.37 25.01
C GLN A 267 9.02 -14.40 26.05
N TYR A 268 7.94 -13.71 25.70
CA TYR A 268 7.21 -12.77 26.57
C TYR A 268 5.90 -13.35 27.13
N GLY A 269 5.37 -14.42 26.54
CA GLY A 269 4.06 -14.99 26.87
C GLY A 269 4.06 -16.14 27.89
N THR A 270 2.88 -16.71 28.13
CA THR A 270 2.62 -17.79 29.10
C THR A 270 2.66 -19.20 28.50
N ARG A 271 2.72 -19.32 27.17
CA ARG A 271 2.64 -20.57 26.37
C ARG A 271 3.69 -21.65 26.69
N LEU A 272 4.66 -21.35 27.55
CA LEU A 272 5.70 -22.28 27.98
C LEU A 272 5.34 -23.06 29.25
N LYS A 273 4.29 -22.62 29.96
CA LYS A 273 3.92 -23.15 31.28
C LYS A 273 2.60 -23.89 31.25
N GLU A 274 1.61 -23.34 30.55
CA GLU A 274 0.25 -23.86 30.53
C GLU A 274 -0.13 -24.24 29.10
N ASN A 275 -0.80 -25.37 28.96
CA ASN A 275 -1.39 -25.79 27.70
C ASN A 275 -2.90 -25.60 27.75
N GLN A 276 -3.42 -24.76 26.85
CA GLN A 276 -4.84 -24.51 26.70
C GLN A 276 -5.27 -25.01 25.33
N TYR A 277 -6.43 -25.67 25.28
CA TYR A 277 -6.91 -26.34 24.07
C TYR A 277 -8.04 -25.54 23.44
N LEU A 278 -8.08 -25.55 22.11
CA LEU A 278 -9.24 -25.11 21.37
C LEU A 278 -10.42 -26.03 21.68
N ASP A 279 -11.59 -25.45 21.94
CA ASP A 279 -12.84 -26.19 22.09
C ASP A 279 -13.05 -27.07 20.85
N GLU A 280 -13.20 -28.38 21.07
CA GLU A 280 -13.39 -29.35 20.00
C GLU A 280 -14.61 -29.06 19.14
N LYS A 281 -15.66 -28.45 19.71
CA LYS A 281 -16.84 -28.03 18.96
C LYS A 281 -16.48 -26.96 17.93
N ILE A 282 -15.66 -25.97 18.30
CA ILE A 282 -15.19 -24.94 17.37
C ILE A 282 -14.36 -25.59 16.25
N TYR A 283 -13.40 -26.45 16.62
CA TYR A 283 -12.57 -27.17 15.66
C TYR A 283 -13.40 -27.98 14.64
N LEU A 284 -14.34 -28.78 15.12
CA LEU A 284 -15.20 -29.60 14.26
C LEU A 284 -16.16 -28.74 13.41
N ASN A 285 -16.61 -27.60 13.93
CA ASN A 285 -17.43 -26.67 13.15
C ASN A 285 -16.65 -26.06 11.98
N ILE A 286 -15.40 -25.62 12.20
CA ILE A 286 -14.52 -25.16 11.11
C ILE A 286 -14.39 -26.23 10.03
N LEU A 287 -14.12 -27.48 10.40
CA LEU A 287 -14.01 -28.58 9.44
C LEU A 287 -15.29 -28.80 8.65
N LYS A 288 -16.46 -28.81 9.32
CA LYS A 288 -17.77 -28.98 8.68
C LYS A 288 -18.06 -27.84 7.70
N GLU A 289 -17.78 -26.60 8.09
CA GLU A 289 -17.97 -25.42 7.24
C GLU A 289 -17.08 -25.48 6.00
N LEU A 290 -15.79 -25.77 6.17
CA LEU A 290 -14.86 -25.94 5.04
C LEU A 290 -15.26 -27.12 4.13
N ALA A 291 -15.89 -28.16 4.69
CA ALA A 291 -16.45 -29.27 3.90
C ALA A 291 -17.58 -28.81 2.97
N LEU A 292 -18.42 -27.85 3.40
CA LEU A 292 -19.54 -27.32 2.60
C LEU A 292 -19.09 -26.69 1.28
N ILE A 293 -17.87 -26.14 1.25
CA ILE A 293 -17.27 -25.53 0.06
C ILE A 293 -16.29 -26.46 -0.66
N HIS A 294 -16.20 -27.72 -0.23
CA HIS A 294 -15.21 -28.69 -0.71
C HIS A 294 -13.79 -28.12 -0.70
N TYR A 295 -13.38 -27.52 0.42
CA TYR A 295 -12.06 -26.89 0.55
C TYR A 295 -10.92 -27.85 0.14
N ASP A 296 -10.03 -27.36 -0.71
CA ASP A 296 -8.93 -28.10 -1.35
C ASP A 296 -7.59 -27.35 -1.22
N GLY A 297 -7.56 -26.32 -0.38
CA GLY A 297 -6.34 -25.61 -0.02
C GLY A 297 -5.51 -26.36 1.01
N ILE A 298 -4.62 -25.64 1.67
CA ILE A 298 -3.77 -26.13 2.75
C ILE A 298 -4.52 -25.95 4.08
N PHE A 299 -4.46 -26.97 4.93
CA PHE A 299 -4.96 -26.92 6.30
C PHE A 299 -3.81 -27.25 7.27
N GLY A 300 -3.49 -26.33 8.17
CA GLY A 300 -2.34 -26.44 9.08
C GLY A 300 -2.72 -26.30 10.55
N PHE A 301 -1.88 -26.84 11.43
CA PHE A 301 -2.13 -26.88 12.88
C PHE A 301 -1.22 -25.99 13.74
N HIS A 302 -0.54 -25.04 13.10
CA HIS A 302 0.51 -24.25 13.71
C HIS A 302 0.15 -22.77 13.74
N GLN A 303 0.48 -22.11 14.84
CA GLN A 303 0.71 -20.67 14.94
C GLN A 303 2.00 -20.44 15.73
N TYR A 304 1.88 -20.42 17.05
CA TYR A 304 2.99 -20.22 17.98
C TYR A 304 3.15 -21.40 18.94
N ASN A 305 2.37 -22.47 18.76
CA ASN A 305 2.51 -23.74 19.46
C ASN A 305 3.58 -24.67 18.86
N GLU A 306 3.93 -25.74 19.59
CA GLU A 306 4.62 -26.91 19.04
C GLU A 306 3.58 -28.04 18.85
N PRO A 307 3.07 -28.28 17.63
CA PRO A 307 1.96 -29.20 17.41
C PRO A 307 2.22 -30.64 17.81
N LEU A 308 3.48 -31.07 17.89
CA LEU A 308 3.87 -32.43 18.28
C LEU A 308 4.09 -32.59 19.79
N ALA A 309 3.94 -31.54 20.58
CA ALA A 309 4.05 -31.63 22.04
C ALA A 309 2.92 -32.45 22.68
N ASP A 310 1.79 -32.60 21.98
CA ASP A 310 0.63 -33.34 22.44
C ASP A 310 0.09 -34.28 21.34
N LYS A 311 -0.14 -35.53 21.70
CA LYS A 311 -0.62 -36.59 20.80
C LYS A 311 -2.05 -36.39 20.32
N ILE A 312 -2.83 -35.46 20.91
CA ILE A 312 -4.15 -35.06 20.39
C ILE A 312 -4.09 -34.68 18.90
N ILE A 313 -2.94 -34.21 18.42
CA ILE A 313 -2.72 -33.86 17.02
C ILE A 313 -3.02 -35.02 16.06
N LEU A 314 -2.78 -36.28 16.46
CA LEU A 314 -3.06 -37.46 15.64
C LEU A 314 -4.56 -37.56 15.33
N GLN A 315 -5.40 -37.43 16.37
CA GLN A 315 -6.85 -37.41 16.24
C GLN A 315 -7.32 -36.24 15.38
N ARG A 316 -6.75 -35.05 15.58
CA ARG A 316 -7.11 -33.84 14.82
C ARG A 316 -6.74 -33.99 13.33
N ILE A 317 -5.59 -34.57 13.00
CA ILE A 317 -5.23 -34.87 11.60
C ILE A 317 -6.26 -35.83 10.97
N THR A 318 -6.63 -36.91 11.67
CA THR A 318 -7.62 -37.87 11.16
C THR A 318 -8.99 -37.22 10.94
N GLN A 319 -9.45 -36.38 11.87
CA GLN A 319 -10.68 -35.60 11.71
C GLN A 319 -10.59 -34.65 10.51
N ALA A 320 -9.50 -33.89 10.37
CA ALA A 320 -9.31 -33.00 9.23
C ALA A 320 -9.29 -33.76 7.90
N LYS A 321 -8.60 -34.89 7.83
CA LYS A 321 -8.53 -35.70 6.60
C LYS A 321 -9.88 -36.30 6.21
N TYR A 322 -10.70 -36.67 7.20
CA TYR A 322 -12.06 -37.16 6.99
C TYR A 322 -12.97 -36.09 6.39
N TYR A 323 -13.01 -34.89 6.98
CA TYR A 323 -13.88 -33.81 6.51
C TYR A 323 -13.35 -33.13 5.23
N LEU A 324 -12.03 -33.03 5.07
CA LEU A 324 -11.36 -32.28 4.00
C LEU A 324 -10.45 -33.19 3.17
N PRO A 325 -11.00 -34.21 2.46
CA PRO A 325 -10.19 -35.22 1.78
C PRO A 325 -9.28 -34.66 0.68
N LYS A 326 -9.67 -33.54 0.06
CA LYS A 326 -8.92 -32.83 -0.99
C LYS A 326 -7.92 -31.80 -0.45
N ALA A 327 -8.02 -31.40 0.81
CA ALA A 327 -7.11 -30.44 1.40
C ALA A 327 -5.73 -31.06 1.68
N ASN A 328 -4.69 -30.25 1.54
CA ASN A 328 -3.33 -30.64 1.91
C ASN A 328 -3.12 -30.40 3.41
N ILE A 329 -3.10 -31.49 4.18
CA ILE A 329 -2.98 -31.45 5.64
C ILE A 329 -1.50 -31.38 6.03
N ILE A 330 -1.09 -30.27 6.68
CA ILE A 330 0.32 -29.98 6.95
C ILE A 330 0.61 -29.67 8.43
N ILE A 331 1.82 -29.97 8.88
CA ILE A 331 2.35 -29.54 10.18
C ILE A 331 3.67 -28.81 10.00
N ASN A 332 3.83 -27.69 10.72
CA ASN A 332 5.14 -27.09 10.96
C ASN A 332 5.51 -27.37 12.42
N THR A 333 6.69 -27.92 12.64
CA THR A 333 7.16 -28.37 13.96
C THR A 333 8.64 -27.99 14.15
N ASN A 334 9.03 -27.83 15.39
CA ASN A 334 10.41 -27.67 15.82
C ASN A 334 11.16 -29.03 15.92
N GLY A 335 10.42 -30.14 15.92
CA GLY A 335 10.91 -31.52 15.86
C GLY A 335 11.35 -32.15 17.19
N ASP A 336 11.25 -31.47 18.32
CA ASP A 336 11.80 -31.97 19.60
C ASP A 336 11.14 -33.27 20.07
N TYR A 337 9.83 -33.39 19.88
CA TYR A 337 9.05 -34.57 20.25
C TYR A 337 9.03 -35.65 19.16
N LEU A 338 9.56 -35.35 17.97
CA LEU A 338 9.43 -36.22 16.82
C LEU A 338 10.50 -37.31 16.83
N ASP A 339 10.09 -38.57 16.71
CA ASP A 339 10.93 -39.72 16.40
C ASP A 339 10.31 -40.53 15.24
N PHE A 340 10.97 -41.63 14.86
CA PHE A 340 10.49 -42.49 13.77
C PHE A 340 9.08 -43.06 14.03
N ASN A 341 8.81 -43.53 15.25
CA ASN A 341 7.50 -44.08 15.60
C ASN A 341 6.40 -43.03 15.50
N TYR A 342 6.67 -41.81 15.98
CA TYR A 342 5.71 -40.72 15.86
C TYR A 342 5.53 -40.28 14.40
N LEU A 343 6.59 -40.29 13.58
CA LEU A 343 6.44 -40.10 12.14
C LEU A 343 5.50 -41.14 11.51
N GLU A 344 5.59 -42.41 11.91
CA GLU A 344 4.66 -43.45 11.45
C GLU A 344 3.22 -43.18 11.89
N GLU A 345 3.00 -42.76 13.13
CA GLU A 345 1.66 -42.41 13.63
C GLU A 345 1.07 -41.22 12.88
N LEU A 346 1.88 -40.18 12.62
CA LEU A 346 1.48 -39.01 11.83
C LEU A 346 1.09 -39.40 10.40
N GLN A 347 1.89 -40.27 9.76
CA GLN A 347 1.62 -40.78 8.43
C GLN A 347 0.30 -41.59 8.41
N LYS A 348 0.11 -42.51 9.37
CA LYS A 348 -1.13 -43.31 9.52
C LYS A 348 -2.35 -42.44 9.77
N SER A 349 -2.19 -41.32 10.47
CA SER A 349 -3.28 -40.37 10.75
C SER A 349 -3.74 -39.60 9.51
N GLY A 350 -2.97 -39.62 8.42
CA GLY A 350 -3.28 -38.95 7.15
C GLY A 350 -2.51 -37.66 6.89
N LEU A 351 -1.40 -37.41 7.59
CA LEU A 351 -0.57 -36.22 7.38
C LEU A 351 0.08 -36.24 6.00
N MET A 352 -0.05 -35.16 5.24
CA MET A 352 0.47 -35.07 3.86
C MET A 352 1.82 -34.36 3.79
N SER A 353 2.08 -33.38 4.66
CA SER A 353 3.41 -32.76 4.74
C SER A 353 3.82 -32.38 6.15
N LEU A 354 5.08 -32.68 6.47
CA LEU A 354 5.72 -32.36 7.74
C LEU A 354 6.92 -31.45 7.50
N ASN A 355 6.86 -30.23 8.02
CA ASN A 355 7.90 -29.21 7.90
C ASN A 355 8.61 -29.02 9.24
N ILE A 356 9.84 -29.51 9.35
CA ILE A 356 10.67 -29.48 10.55
C ILE A 356 11.63 -28.30 10.45
N SER A 357 11.63 -27.41 11.44
CA SER A 357 12.54 -26.25 11.47
C SER A 357 13.65 -26.45 12.49
N ILE A 358 14.88 -26.54 12.01
CA ILE A 358 16.10 -26.60 12.80
C ILE A 358 16.70 -25.19 12.88
N TYR A 359 16.79 -24.67 14.10
CA TYR A 359 17.41 -23.38 14.40
C TYR A 359 18.78 -23.61 15.05
N GLY A 360 19.64 -22.60 14.99
CA GLY A 360 20.95 -22.69 15.63
C GLY A 360 20.90 -22.57 17.16
N PRO A 361 22.07 -22.50 17.83
CA PRO A 361 22.19 -22.51 19.28
C PRO A 361 21.29 -21.48 19.97
N LYS A 362 20.85 -21.80 21.20
CA LYS A 362 19.89 -21.00 22.00
C LYS A 362 18.60 -20.66 21.23
N ASN A 363 18.20 -21.52 20.29
CA ASN A 363 17.01 -21.37 19.46
C ASN A 363 16.98 -20.06 18.65
N GLY A 364 18.10 -19.69 18.00
CA GLY A 364 18.03 -18.68 16.94
C GLY A 364 19.32 -18.01 16.49
N VAL A 365 20.46 -18.20 17.17
CA VAL A 365 21.75 -17.72 16.62
C VAL A 365 22.10 -18.60 15.42
N PHE A 366 22.29 -18.00 14.25
CA PHE A 366 22.64 -18.78 13.06
C PHE A 366 24.06 -19.34 13.19
N ASP A 367 24.17 -20.65 13.14
CA ASP A 367 25.42 -21.40 13.13
C ASP A 367 25.26 -22.52 12.11
N GLU A 368 25.98 -22.38 11.00
CA GLU A 368 25.87 -23.26 9.85
C GLU A 368 26.23 -24.70 10.19
N GLN A 369 27.37 -24.90 10.86
CA GLN A 369 27.85 -26.23 11.21
C GLN A 369 26.86 -26.91 12.15
N TYR A 370 26.43 -26.20 13.20
CA TYR A 370 25.44 -26.73 14.15
C TYR A 370 24.13 -27.12 13.45
N ILE A 371 23.63 -26.27 12.55
CA ILE A 371 22.38 -26.51 11.82
C ILE A 371 22.52 -27.73 10.92
N VAL A 372 23.56 -27.81 10.10
CA VAL A 372 23.78 -28.93 9.18
C VAL A 372 23.90 -30.24 9.96
N GLU A 373 24.69 -30.27 11.04
CA GLU A 373 24.83 -31.46 11.89
C GLU A 373 23.48 -31.88 12.51
N LYS A 374 22.71 -30.94 13.05
CA LYS A 374 21.40 -31.21 13.65
C LYS A 374 20.39 -31.70 12.61
N MET A 375 20.43 -31.15 11.40
CA MET A 375 19.57 -31.61 10.30
C MET A 375 19.89 -33.04 9.90
N SER A 376 21.17 -33.39 9.75
CA SER A 376 21.59 -34.77 9.44
C SER A 376 21.17 -35.74 10.54
N ARG A 377 21.37 -35.39 11.81
CA ARG A 377 20.90 -36.20 12.95
C ARG A 377 19.39 -36.37 12.99
N MET A 378 18.63 -35.32 12.65
CA MET A 378 17.16 -35.43 12.55
C MET A 378 16.77 -36.39 11.41
N ALA A 379 17.40 -36.27 10.24
CA ALA A 379 17.13 -37.19 9.14
C ALA A 379 17.49 -38.66 9.48
N GLU A 380 18.58 -38.89 10.23
CA GLU A 380 18.93 -40.20 10.77
C GLU A 380 17.91 -40.71 11.78
N LYS A 381 17.49 -39.87 12.73
CA LYS A 381 16.45 -40.19 13.73
C LYS A 381 15.12 -40.61 13.10
N LEU A 382 14.83 -40.07 11.91
CA LEU A 382 13.62 -40.36 11.13
C LEU A 382 13.85 -41.42 10.04
N GLU A 383 15.04 -42.03 9.99
CA GLU A 383 15.42 -43.06 9.02
C GLU A 383 15.23 -42.65 7.55
N LEU A 384 15.41 -41.36 7.23
CA LEU A 384 15.28 -40.85 5.86
C LEU A 384 16.44 -41.35 4.98
N LYS A 385 16.20 -41.57 3.68
CA LYS A 385 17.25 -42.02 2.75
C LYS A 385 18.30 -40.93 2.59
N ARG A 386 17.87 -39.68 2.47
CA ARG A 386 18.70 -38.48 2.37
C ARG A 386 18.99 -37.91 3.76
N LYS A 387 20.24 -38.05 4.18
CA LYS A 387 20.74 -37.45 5.43
C LYS A 387 21.40 -36.10 5.23
N GLN A 388 21.97 -35.86 4.04
CA GLN A 388 22.76 -34.66 3.79
C GLN A 388 21.90 -33.49 3.28
N PRO A 389 21.91 -32.33 3.99
CA PRO A 389 21.25 -31.12 3.53
C PRO A 389 21.82 -30.58 2.22
N SER A 390 20.97 -30.02 1.37
CA SER A 390 21.39 -29.12 0.28
C SER A 390 21.25 -27.67 0.71
N TYR A 391 22.24 -26.86 0.34
CA TYR A 391 22.15 -25.41 0.44
C TYR A 391 21.47 -24.81 -0.78
N THR A 392 20.60 -23.82 -0.57
CA THR A 392 20.04 -22.99 -1.64
C THR A 392 20.25 -21.53 -1.27
N LYS A 393 20.96 -20.79 -2.14
CA LYS A 393 21.26 -19.36 -1.93
C LYS A 393 19.97 -18.58 -1.68
N GLY A 394 19.96 -17.78 -0.61
CA GLY A 394 18.81 -16.96 -0.21
C GLY A 394 17.69 -17.71 0.55
N PHE A 395 17.74 -19.04 0.60
CA PHE A 395 16.71 -19.86 1.25
C PHE A 395 17.25 -20.68 2.43
N GLY A 396 18.53 -21.04 2.41
CA GLY A 396 19.23 -21.77 3.47
C GLY A 396 19.35 -23.27 3.18
N TYR A 397 19.55 -24.05 4.24
CA TYR A 397 19.72 -25.49 4.17
C TYR A 397 18.37 -26.21 4.15
N SER A 398 18.30 -27.29 3.37
CA SER A 398 17.10 -28.11 3.27
C SER A 398 17.39 -29.60 3.05
N ILE A 399 16.58 -30.44 3.67
CA ILE A 399 16.39 -31.85 3.27
C ILE A 399 14.93 -31.97 2.86
N LYS A 400 14.69 -32.51 1.67
CA LYS A 400 13.35 -32.78 1.16
C LYS A 400 13.28 -34.23 0.74
N GLU A 401 12.33 -34.97 1.29
CA GLU A 401 12.15 -36.40 1.02
C GLU A 401 10.70 -36.84 1.24
N ASN A 402 10.25 -37.81 0.44
CA ASN A 402 8.98 -38.48 0.67
C ASN A 402 9.19 -39.70 1.55
N TYR A 403 8.49 -39.76 2.68
CA TYR A 403 8.35 -40.96 3.48
C TYR A 403 6.94 -41.52 3.26
N LYS A 404 6.84 -42.63 2.51
CA LYS A 404 5.57 -43.13 1.96
C LYS A 404 4.87 -41.96 1.21
N ASP A 405 3.64 -41.64 1.59
CA ASP A 405 2.84 -40.56 0.99
C ASP A 405 2.96 -39.22 1.74
N THR A 406 3.84 -39.11 2.74
CA THR A 406 4.08 -37.89 3.50
C THR A 406 5.36 -37.19 3.02
N LEU A 407 5.24 -35.94 2.58
CA LEU A 407 6.37 -35.10 2.21
C LEU A 407 7.03 -34.50 3.46
N ILE A 408 8.26 -34.89 3.75
CA ILE A 408 9.07 -34.37 4.84
C ILE A 408 10.01 -33.29 4.30
N ASN A 409 9.96 -32.13 4.93
CA ASN A 409 10.92 -31.05 4.69
C ASN A 409 11.61 -30.69 6.01
N ILE A 410 12.93 -30.76 6.06
CA ILE A 410 13.75 -30.26 7.17
C ILE A 410 14.42 -28.98 6.69
N TRP A 411 14.20 -27.88 7.41
CA TRP A 411 14.70 -26.55 7.06
C TRP A 411 15.70 -26.05 8.09
N GLY A 412 16.86 -25.58 7.62
CA GLY A 412 17.87 -24.89 8.41
C GLY A 412 18.06 -23.48 7.86
N ARG A 413 17.35 -22.50 8.43
CA ARG A 413 17.29 -21.14 7.86
C ARG A 413 17.93 -20.10 8.79
N ASN A 414 18.54 -19.09 8.19
CA ASN A 414 19.05 -17.93 8.91
C ASN A 414 17.90 -16.96 9.21
N ILE A 415 17.38 -16.99 10.44
CA ILE A 415 16.24 -16.14 10.82
C ILE A 415 16.61 -14.66 10.85
N ALA A 416 17.88 -14.30 11.03
CA ALA A 416 18.30 -12.91 10.91
C ALA A 416 18.12 -12.36 9.47
N SER A 417 18.21 -13.22 8.45
CA SER A 417 18.04 -12.78 7.05
C SER A 417 16.62 -12.92 6.51
N ILE A 418 15.84 -13.89 6.99
CA ILE A 418 14.49 -14.17 6.44
C ILE A 418 13.36 -14.10 7.47
N GLY A 419 13.67 -13.77 8.73
CA GLY A 419 12.72 -13.70 9.81
C GLY A 419 11.77 -12.52 9.70
N PHE A 420 10.67 -12.61 10.44
CA PHE A 420 9.69 -11.54 10.60
C PHE A 420 9.67 -11.06 12.04
N ASN A 421 9.55 -9.76 12.24
CA ASN A 421 9.47 -9.12 13.56
C ASN A 421 8.14 -9.39 14.31
N ARG A 422 7.29 -10.27 13.76
CA ARG A 422 6.02 -10.74 14.35
C ARG A 422 5.08 -9.60 14.75
N GLY A 423 4.96 -8.65 13.85
CA GLY A 423 4.07 -7.52 14.06
C GLY A 423 4.62 -6.53 15.09
N GLU A 424 5.91 -6.20 14.98
CA GLU A 424 6.61 -5.28 15.89
C GLU A 424 6.88 -5.81 17.31
N LEU A 425 6.70 -7.12 17.55
CA LEU A 425 6.89 -7.73 18.87
C LEU A 425 8.32 -8.21 19.15
N VAL A 426 9.10 -8.54 18.12
CA VAL A 426 10.47 -9.06 18.27
C VAL A 426 11.41 -8.40 17.28
N ASP A 427 12.61 -8.06 17.71
CA ASP A 427 13.62 -7.46 16.83
C ASP A 427 14.39 -8.54 16.07
N VAL A 428 13.83 -8.99 14.95
CA VAL A 428 14.45 -10.01 14.10
C VAL A 428 14.09 -9.83 12.62
N GLY A 429 15.01 -10.27 11.77
CA GLY A 429 14.89 -10.17 10.32
C GLY A 429 15.53 -8.88 9.79
N PRO A 430 15.40 -8.62 8.49
CA PRO A 430 15.89 -7.39 7.91
C PRO A 430 15.10 -6.20 8.46
N THR A 431 15.82 -5.14 8.84
CA THR A 431 15.24 -3.91 9.35
C THR A 431 14.46 -3.21 8.23
N VAL A 432 13.14 -3.27 8.30
CA VAL A 432 12.24 -2.53 7.41
C VAL A 432 11.71 -1.33 8.18
N ILE A 433 12.03 -0.14 7.68
CA ILE A 433 11.52 1.12 8.22
C ILE A 433 10.51 1.65 7.21
N ASN A 434 9.30 1.96 7.68
CA ASN A 434 8.21 2.51 6.87
C ASN A 434 7.85 1.65 5.65
N ARG A 435 7.50 0.38 5.90
CA ARG A 435 7.00 -0.54 4.89
C ARG A 435 5.89 0.12 4.07
N SER A 436 6.04 0.17 2.75
CA SER A 436 5.03 0.72 1.85
C SER A 436 4.43 -0.33 0.91
N CYS A 437 5.12 -1.45 0.71
CA CYS A 437 4.70 -2.50 -0.21
C CYS A 437 3.37 -3.16 0.22
N PRO A 438 2.58 -3.65 -0.75
CA PRO A 438 1.31 -4.29 -0.45
C PRO A 438 1.50 -5.66 0.21
N CYS A 439 0.41 -6.17 0.78
CA CYS A 439 0.31 -7.51 1.33
C CYS A 439 -0.97 -8.20 0.87
N PHE A 440 -0.83 -9.36 0.25
CA PHE A 440 -1.94 -10.22 -0.16
C PHE A 440 -2.29 -11.28 0.91
N TYR A 441 -1.54 -11.35 2.02
CA TYR A 441 -1.78 -12.34 3.08
C TYR A 441 -3.24 -12.39 3.58
N PRO A 442 -3.92 -11.26 3.87
CA PRO A 442 -5.33 -11.28 4.33
C PRO A 442 -6.36 -11.70 3.25
N PHE A 443 -5.93 -11.94 2.02
CA PHE A 443 -6.78 -12.46 0.95
C PHE A 443 -6.71 -13.97 0.85
N GLU A 444 -5.51 -14.55 1.00
CA GLU A 444 -5.26 -15.98 0.76
C GLU A 444 -4.96 -16.82 2.01
N ASP A 445 -4.90 -16.20 3.19
CA ASP A 445 -4.57 -16.86 4.46
C ASP A 445 -5.57 -16.46 5.55
N LEU A 446 -5.99 -17.45 6.34
CA LEU A 446 -6.80 -17.21 7.53
C LEU A 446 -6.32 -18.10 8.68
N SER A 447 -6.26 -17.50 9.87
CA SER A 447 -5.68 -18.13 11.06
C SER A 447 -6.68 -18.09 12.21
N VAL A 448 -6.77 -19.19 12.96
CA VAL A 448 -7.59 -19.31 14.18
C VAL A 448 -6.68 -19.74 15.33
N ASP A 449 -6.63 -18.96 16.41
CA ASP A 449 -5.85 -19.30 17.61
C ASP A 449 -6.58 -20.32 18.50
N TYR A 450 -5.90 -20.81 19.54
CA TYR A 450 -6.47 -21.80 20.48
C TYR A 450 -7.68 -21.30 21.29
N ARG A 451 -7.99 -19.99 21.28
CA ARG A 451 -9.18 -19.41 21.94
C ARG A 451 -10.32 -19.17 20.95
N GLY A 452 -10.14 -19.54 19.69
CA GLY A 452 -11.12 -19.32 18.62
C GLY A 452 -11.06 -17.93 18.00
N ASN A 453 -10.03 -17.13 18.28
CA ASN A 453 -9.86 -15.82 17.65
C ASN A 453 -9.47 -15.98 16.18
N VAL A 454 -10.16 -15.28 15.29
CA VAL A 454 -9.85 -15.21 13.87
C VAL A 454 -8.86 -14.07 13.63
N LEU A 455 -7.75 -14.37 12.96
CA LEU A 455 -6.61 -13.46 12.78
C LEU A 455 -6.36 -13.20 11.29
N PRO A 456 -5.99 -11.95 10.91
CA PRO A 456 -5.76 -11.58 9.51
C PRO A 456 -4.42 -12.11 8.96
N CYS A 457 -3.50 -12.48 9.85
CA CYS A 457 -2.16 -12.92 9.52
C CYS A 457 -1.54 -13.68 10.70
N CYS A 458 -0.66 -14.64 10.41
CA CYS A 458 0.12 -15.36 11.42
C CYS A 458 1.12 -14.48 12.20
N ASN A 459 1.33 -13.22 11.81
CA ASN A 459 2.14 -12.26 12.56
C ASN A 459 1.36 -11.52 13.66
N VAL A 460 0.04 -11.68 13.73
CA VAL A 460 -0.75 -11.15 14.84
C VAL A 460 -0.71 -12.16 15.99
N TYR A 461 -0.11 -11.78 17.12
CA TYR A 461 -0.01 -12.62 18.31
C TYR A 461 -1.03 -12.18 19.38
N ALA A 462 -2.20 -12.84 19.38
CA ALA A 462 -3.33 -12.43 20.21
C ALA A 462 -3.15 -12.67 21.73
N ASP A 463 -2.07 -13.32 22.17
CA ASP A 463 -1.80 -13.55 23.60
C ASP A 463 -1.30 -12.27 24.31
N LEU A 464 -0.93 -11.24 23.55
CA LEU A 464 -0.45 -9.96 24.05
C LEU A 464 -1.49 -8.85 23.81
N PRO A 465 -1.87 -8.07 24.85
CA PRO A 465 -2.90 -7.04 24.74
C PRO A 465 -2.65 -5.99 23.65
N GLU A 466 -1.38 -5.72 23.34
CA GLU A 466 -0.97 -4.78 22.28
C GLU A 466 -1.55 -5.16 20.90
N HIS A 467 -1.91 -6.43 20.73
CA HIS A 467 -2.45 -6.99 19.49
C HIS A 467 -3.96 -7.23 19.50
N ASP A 468 -4.67 -6.95 20.60
CA ASP A 468 -6.11 -7.21 20.71
C ASP A 468 -6.92 -6.51 19.62
N GLN A 469 -6.57 -5.26 19.29
CA GLN A 469 -7.21 -4.45 18.25
C GLN A 469 -7.08 -5.04 16.83
N TYR A 470 -6.19 -6.01 16.62
CA TYR A 470 -5.92 -6.63 15.32
C TYR A 470 -6.69 -7.94 15.11
N ILE A 471 -7.35 -8.47 16.15
CA ILE A 471 -8.20 -9.67 16.09
C ILE A 471 -9.47 -9.35 15.30
N ILE A 472 -9.82 -10.17 14.30
CA ILE A 472 -10.98 -9.95 13.41
C ILE A 472 -12.31 -10.28 14.10
N GLY A 473 -12.29 -11.23 15.02
CA GLY A 473 -13.47 -11.72 15.71
C GLY A 473 -13.15 -13.04 16.42
N ASN A 474 -14.17 -13.65 17.02
CA ASN A 474 -14.01 -14.90 17.74
C ASN A 474 -15.16 -15.85 17.43
N LEU A 475 -14.84 -17.09 17.04
CA LEU A 475 -15.82 -18.11 16.63
C LEU A 475 -16.78 -18.55 17.75
N ASN A 476 -16.54 -18.15 19.00
CA ASN A 476 -17.51 -18.33 20.09
C ASN A 476 -18.73 -17.42 19.96
N ASP A 477 -18.70 -16.38 19.11
CA ASP A 477 -19.84 -15.49 18.89
C ASP A 477 -20.97 -16.12 18.06
N GLY A 478 -20.75 -17.34 17.54
CA GLY A 478 -21.73 -18.12 16.78
C GLY A 478 -21.73 -17.84 15.27
N ARG A 479 -20.93 -16.89 14.78
CA ARG A 479 -20.73 -16.68 13.35
C ARG A 479 -19.81 -17.73 12.75
N SER A 480 -20.02 -17.97 11.46
CA SER A 480 -19.19 -18.87 10.66
C SER A 480 -17.83 -18.27 10.32
N ILE A 481 -16.87 -19.12 9.96
CA ILE A 481 -15.56 -18.68 9.47
C ILE A 481 -15.68 -17.81 8.21
N PHE A 482 -16.73 -18.03 7.41
CA PHE A 482 -17.02 -17.27 6.19
C PHE A 482 -17.49 -15.85 6.51
N GLU A 483 -18.32 -15.68 7.53
CA GLU A 483 -18.77 -14.37 7.99
C GLU A 483 -17.60 -13.55 8.53
N HIS A 484 -16.71 -14.15 9.33
CA HIS A 484 -15.49 -13.46 9.75
C HIS A 484 -14.56 -13.08 8.57
N TYR A 485 -14.53 -13.90 7.52
CA TYR A 485 -13.70 -13.61 6.34
C TYR A 485 -14.19 -12.39 5.54
N VAL A 486 -15.48 -12.08 5.61
CA VAL A 486 -16.10 -10.93 4.94
C VAL A 486 -16.46 -9.78 5.90
N ASP A 487 -16.05 -9.92 7.17
CA ASP A 487 -16.28 -8.93 8.21
C ASP A 487 -15.62 -7.58 7.87
N GLN A 488 -16.24 -6.50 8.32
CA GLN A 488 -15.78 -5.13 8.11
C GLN A 488 -14.32 -4.92 8.54
N GLN A 489 -13.87 -5.58 9.61
CA GLN A 489 -12.49 -5.47 10.08
C GLN A 489 -11.51 -6.05 9.07
N LEU A 490 -11.77 -7.26 8.53
CA LEU A 490 -10.90 -7.88 7.54
C LEU A 490 -10.97 -7.15 6.18
N VAL A 491 -12.13 -6.58 5.83
CA VAL A 491 -12.28 -5.65 4.69
C VAL A 491 -11.35 -4.43 4.84
N ASN A 492 -11.29 -3.83 6.04
CA ASN A 492 -10.41 -2.70 6.32
C ASN A 492 -8.93 -3.08 6.23
N TRP A 493 -8.56 -4.26 6.76
CA TRP A 493 -7.23 -4.83 6.58
C TRP A 493 -6.83 -4.92 5.11
N ARG A 494 -7.69 -5.50 4.27
CA ARG A 494 -7.43 -5.63 2.82
C ARG A 494 -7.27 -4.27 2.13
N LYS A 495 -8.13 -3.29 2.43
CA LYS A 495 -8.03 -1.93 1.89
C LYS A 495 -6.71 -1.25 2.24
N ASN A 496 -6.26 -1.40 3.49
CA ASN A 496 -5.03 -0.76 3.96
C ASN A 496 -3.77 -1.48 3.45
N LEU A 497 -3.84 -2.81 3.29
CA LEU A 497 -2.69 -3.63 2.91
C LEU A 497 -2.49 -3.76 1.41
N ILE A 498 -3.51 -3.60 0.56
CA ILE A 498 -3.39 -3.75 -0.90
C ILE A 498 -2.64 -2.59 -1.59
N ARG A 499 -2.50 -1.45 -0.90
CA ARG A 499 -2.01 -0.18 -1.49
C ARG A 499 -0.50 -0.01 -1.34
N PHE A 500 0.14 0.76 -2.21
CA PHE A 500 1.54 1.20 -2.08
C PHE A 500 1.66 2.47 -1.20
N PHE A 501 1.36 2.34 0.09
CA PHE A 501 1.35 3.44 1.06
C PHE A 501 2.02 2.99 2.38
N PRO A 502 2.66 3.89 3.16
CA PRO A 502 3.19 3.55 4.49
C PRO A 502 2.19 2.76 5.34
N LYS A 503 2.59 1.60 5.82
CA LYS A 503 1.76 0.74 6.67
C LYS A 503 1.80 1.25 8.11
N GLY A 504 0.67 1.21 8.79
CA GLY A 504 0.61 1.34 10.24
C GLY A 504 0.93 0.02 10.94
N SER A 505 1.08 0.06 12.26
CA SER A 505 1.20 -1.12 13.10
C SER A 505 0.01 -2.08 12.89
N PRO A 506 0.24 -3.41 12.96
CA PRO A 506 1.50 -4.09 13.26
C PRO A 506 2.29 -4.38 11.96
N CYS A 507 2.02 -3.66 10.88
CA CYS A 507 2.59 -3.91 9.56
C CYS A 507 3.69 -2.91 9.17
N GLN A 508 3.95 -1.89 9.99
CA GLN A 508 4.79 -0.74 9.64
C GLN A 508 6.24 -1.16 9.39
N THR A 509 6.73 -2.10 10.18
CA THR A 509 8.12 -2.59 10.10
C THR A 509 8.19 -4.07 9.73
N CYS A 510 7.07 -4.65 9.29
CA CYS A 510 7.01 -6.05 8.90
C CYS A 510 7.93 -6.33 7.71
N SER A 511 8.91 -7.21 7.90
CA SER A 511 9.85 -7.66 6.87
C SER A 511 9.27 -8.69 5.90
N ARG A 512 7.96 -8.96 5.96
CA ARG A 512 7.29 -9.76 4.94
C ARG A 512 7.07 -8.92 3.69
N LEU A 513 8.01 -9.02 2.78
CA LEU A 513 8.01 -8.27 1.53
C LEU A 513 7.55 -9.19 0.40
N GLU A 514 6.36 -8.95 -0.13
CA GLU A 514 5.93 -9.60 -1.37
C GLU A 514 6.72 -9.00 -2.56
N PHE A 515 7.03 -7.71 -2.45
CA PHE A 515 7.84 -6.90 -3.36
C PHE A 515 9.12 -6.40 -2.64
N PRO A 516 10.08 -7.29 -2.35
CA PRO A 516 11.32 -6.91 -1.66
C PRO A 516 12.14 -5.88 -2.44
N GLU A 517 11.96 -5.79 -3.75
CA GLU A 517 12.66 -4.85 -4.62
C GLU A 517 12.12 -3.40 -4.47
N LEU A 518 10.94 -3.22 -3.88
CA LEU A 518 10.25 -1.93 -3.72
C LEU A 518 10.33 -1.38 -2.30
N VAL A 519 11.15 -2.01 -1.45
CA VAL A 519 11.28 -1.67 -0.04
C VAL A 519 12.56 -0.90 0.13
N THR A 520 12.45 0.30 0.72
CA THR A 520 13.54 1.23 0.98
C THR A 520 14.71 0.55 1.66
N LEU A 521 15.69 0.12 0.87
CA LEU A 521 17.03 -0.25 1.29
C LEU A 521 17.86 1.04 1.32
N LYS A 522 18.42 1.36 2.48
CA LYS A 522 19.44 2.39 2.63
C LYS A 522 20.69 1.98 1.85
N ASN A 523 20.82 2.44 0.60
CA ASN A 523 22.07 2.76 -0.14
C ASN A 523 21.81 2.68 -1.65
N VAL A 524 21.84 3.84 -2.31
CA VAL A 524 21.28 4.09 -3.65
C VAL A 524 22.23 3.75 -4.82
N ASN A 525 23.54 3.55 -4.58
CA ASN A 525 24.52 3.56 -5.68
C ASN A 525 24.79 2.21 -6.37
N SER A 526 24.38 1.06 -5.80
CA SER A 526 24.76 -0.25 -6.37
C SER A 526 23.71 -0.86 -7.31
N LEU A 527 22.52 -0.26 -7.42
CA LEU A 527 21.42 -0.72 -8.26
C LEU A 527 21.42 -0.10 -9.67
N GLU A 528 22.08 1.04 -9.87
CA GLU A 528 22.24 1.65 -11.21
C GLU A 528 22.99 0.73 -12.18
N ASN A 529 24.08 0.10 -11.72
CA ASN A 529 24.89 -0.78 -12.58
C ASN A 529 24.21 -2.12 -12.91
N LEU A 530 23.35 -2.63 -12.02
CA LEU A 530 22.62 -3.89 -12.25
C LEU A 530 21.36 -3.67 -13.11
N ALA A 531 20.72 -2.51 -12.98
CA ALA A 531 19.64 -2.09 -13.88
C ALA A 531 20.17 -1.83 -15.30
N GLN A 532 21.38 -1.29 -15.43
CA GLN A 532 22.03 -1.02 -16.72
C GLN A 532 22.40 -2.32 -17.47
N SER A 533 22.91 -3.35 -16.77
CA SER A 533 23.26 -4.64 -17.40
C SER A 533 22.06 -5.48 -17.84
N LEU A 534 20.88 -5.24 -17.27
CA LEU A 534 19.64 -5.94 -17.63
C LEU A 534 18.84 -5.21 -18.72
N MET A 535 19.28 -4.03 -19.15
CA MET A 535 18.69 -3.24 -20.24
C MET A 535 19.41 -3.39 -21.60
N GLU A 536 20.53 -4.11 -21.68
CA GLU A 536 21.31 -4.25 -22.93
C GLU A 536 20.93 -5.44 -23.83
N GLU A 537 19.85 -6.16 -23.55
CA GLU A 537 19.27 -7.09 -24.52
C GLU A 537 17.88 -6.62 -24.98
N LYS A 538 17.88 -5.89 -26.09
CA LYS A 538 16.74 -5.70 -27.01
C LYS A 538 17.23 -5.98 -28.45
N PRO A 539 16.36 -6.37 -29.39
CA PRO A 539 15.16 -7.20 -29.29
C PRO A 539 15.41 -8.67 -29.64
#